data_AF-X0Y1C3-F1
#
_entry.id   AF-X0Y1C3-F1
#
_cell.length_a   1.000
_cell.length_b   1.000
_cell.length_c   1.000
_cell.angle_alpha   90.00
_cell.angle_beta   90.00
_cell.angle_gamma   90.00
#
_symmetry.space_group_name_H-M   'P 1'
#
loop_
_entity.id
_entity.type
_entity.pdbx_description
1 polymer ?
#
loop_
_entity_poly.entity_id
_entity_poly.type
_entity_poly.pdbx_seq_one_letter_code
_entity_poly.pdbx_strand_id
1 'polypeptide(L)'
;EAMISLERRGILVYRSERWYNVGWDYPAQEVNLRSISGSRFALLDESQGYQTLEEIEGSSAVYRVHPGAIYLHQGESYLVTDLDLQAQVAYLRPVDVDYYTQPREVNKVSIVRSLRHKQFPTTAAFFGEVRVTQQVIGYARKQQFSEAVLSVEYLDLPPQSYETKALWFEVPPELARRVSDRGLHFHGGLHALEHAAIGVLPLFAMCDRLDIGGLSTPNHPDTGRPQVFIYDAFPGGVGISEKGFDILEELW
;
A
#
# COMPACT_ATOMS: atom_id res chain seq x y z
N GLU A 1 26.76 3.35 15.79
CA GLU A 1 25.62 4.14 16.33
C GLU A 1 24.47 3.27 16.84
N ALA A 2 23.99 2.29 16.08
CA ALA A 2 22.87 1.43 16.50
C ALA A 2 23.06 0.77 17.88
N MET A 3 24.22 0.15 18.14
CA MET A 3 24.51 -0.50 19.42
C MET A 3 24.51 0.48 20.61
N ILE A 4 25.05 1.68 20.41
CA ILE A 4 25.07 2.76 21.42
C ILE A 4 23.65 3.26 21.69
N SER A 5 22.81 3.36 20.65
CA SER A 5 21.40 3.72 20.80
C SER A 5 20.64 2.67 21.63
N LEU A 6 20.87 1.38 21.35
CA LEU A 6 20.28 0.28 22.11
C LEU A 6 20.77 0.23 23.57
N GLU A 7 22.04 0.61 23.83
CA GLU A 7 22.55 0.80 25.19
C GLU A 7 21.82 1.89 25.95
N ARG A 8 21.68 3.07 25.32
CA ARG A 8 21.01 4.22 25.93
C ARG A 8 19.54 3.92 26.23
N ARG A 9 18.92 3.04 25.44
CA ARG A 9 17.56 2.52 25.66
C ARG A 9 17.50 1.42 26.72
N GLY A 10 18.63 0.99 27.28
CA GLY A 10 18.71 -0.07 28.30
C GLY A 10 18.46 -1.48 27.79
N ILE A 11 18.43 -1.69 26.46
CA ILE A 11 18.21 -3.00 25.83
C ILE A 11 19.50 -3.83 25.81
N LEU A 12 20.62 -3.15 25.61
CA LEU A 12 21.94 -3.76 25.65
C LEU A 12 22.81 -3.14 26.75
N VAL A 13 23.83 -3.88 27.18
CA VAL A 13 24.90 -3.38 28.05
C VAL A 13 26.25 -3.67 27.42
N TYR A 14 27.13 -2.67 27.39
CA TYR A 14 28.51 -2.86 26.94
C TYR A 14 29.40 -3.29 28.10
N ARG A 15 30.05 -4.46 27.98
CA ARG A 15 31.04 -4.96 28.95
C ARG A 15 32.13 -5.75 28.21
N SER A 16 33.39 -5.60 28.63
CA SER A 16 34.50 -6.40 28.11
C SER A 16 34.55 -6.50 26.57
N GLU A 17 34.44 -5.35 25.90
CA GLU A 17 34.45 -5.23 24.43
C GLU A 17 33.30 -5.95 23.70
N ARG A 18 32.23 -6.30 24.43
CA ARG A 18 31.07 -7.01 23.89
C ARG A 18 29.78 -6.38 24.38
N TRP A 19 28.74 -6.59 23.57
CA TRP A 19 27.39 -6.16 23.87
C TRP A 19 26.56 -7.35 24.33
N TYR A 20 25.83 -7.18 25.43
CA TYR A 20 24.98 -8.22 26.00
C TYR A 20 23.55 -7.72 26.08
N ASN A 21 22.58 -8.56 25.71
CA ASN A 21 21.17 -8.29 25.97
C ASN A 21 20.92 -8.38 27.48
N VAL A 22 20.30 -7.35 28.04
CA VAL A 22 20.01 -7.24 29.49
C VAL A 22 18.59 -7.71 29.84
N GLY A 23 17.71 -7.88 28.85
CA GLY A 23 16.35 -8.35 29.00
C GLY A 23 16.22 -9.88 28.95
N TRP A 24 15.07 -10.37 29.42
CA TRP A 24 14.62 -11.75 29.27
C TRP A 24 13.75 -11.94 28.03
N ASP A 25 13.55 -10.87 27.28
CA ASP A 25 12.70 -10.84 26.09
C ASP A 25 13.36 -11.60 24.95
N TYR A 26 12.56 -12.03 23.99
CA TYR A 26 13.02 -12.72 22.79
C TYR A 26 12.74 -11.83 21.56
N PRO A 27 13.64 -10.88 21.22
CA PRO A 27 13.38 -9.88 20.17
C PRO A 27 13.00 -10.47 18.82
N ALA A 28 13.43 -11.70 18.53
CA ALA A 28 13.07 -12.40 17.30
C ALA A 28 11.56 -12.70 17.18
N GLN A 29 10.80 -12.77 18.28
CA GLN A 29 9.33 -12.90 18.25
C GLN A 29 8.62 -11.60 17.86
N GLU A 30 9.24 -10.45 18.10
CA GLU A 30 8.68 -9.13 17.80
C GLU A 30 8.97 -8.67 16.37
N VAL A 31 9.86 -9.37 15.66
CA VAL A 31 10.29 -9.03 14.30
C VAL A 31 9.69 -10.00 13.31
N ASN A 32 8.84 -9.50 12.42
CA ASN A 32 8.38 -10.25 11.27
C ASN A 32 9.28 -9.98 10.06
N LEU A 33 9.80 -11.03 9.43
CA LEU A 33 10.72 -10.92 8.29
C LEU A 33 10.03 -10.65 6.95
N ARG A 34 8.72 -10.88 6.83
CA ARG A 34 8.05 -10.93 5.52
C ARG A 34 6.68 -10.26 5.44
N SER A 35 5.90 -10.27 6.51
CA SER A 35 4.54 -9.73 6.46
C SER A 35 4.49 -8.32 7.02
N ILE A 36 3.80 -7.46 6.29
CA ILE A 36 3.53 -6.06 6.62
C ILE A 36 2.63 -5.96 7.87
N SER A 37 1.71 -6.92 8.05
CA SER A 37 0.69 -6.87 9.11
C SER A 37 0.72 -8.03 10.12
N GLY A 38 1.55 -9.06 9.92
CA GLY A 38 1.52 -10.28 10.74
C GLY A 38 0.28 -11.16 10.55
N SER A 39 -0.79 -10.61 9.99
CA SER A 39 -2.09 -11.27 9.81
C SER A 39 -2.13 -12.11 8.53
N ARG A 40 -2.79 -13.25 8.61
CA ARG A 40 -3.06 -14.14 7.48
C ARG A 40 -4.53 -14.52 7.46
N PHE A 41 -5.06 -14.70 6.27
CA PHE A 41 -6.42 -15.17 6.06
C PHE A 41 -6.37 -16.60 5.53
N ALA A 42 -7.08 -17.51 6.20
CA ALA A 42 -7.26 -18.88 5.73
C ALA A 42 -8.41 -18.93 4.72
N LEU A 43 -8.19 -19.56 3.57
CA LEU A 43 -9.18 -19.77 2.53
C LEU A 43 -9.72 -21.20 2.69
N LEU A 44 -11.00 -21.35 3.03
CA LEU A 44 -11.62 -22.65 3.30
C LEU A 44 -12.57 -23.07 2.18
N ASP A 45 -12.45 -24.31 1.71
CA ASP A 45 -13.35 -24.89 0.70
C ASP A 45 -14.59 -25.50 1.36
N GLU A 46 -15.74 -24.86 1.16
CA GLU A 46 -17.05 -25.32 1.64
C GLU A 46 -17.45 -26.68 1.04
N SER A 47 -17.00 -26.99 -0.19
CA SER A 47 -17.34 -28.24 -0.87
C SER A 47 -16.58 -29.46 -0.33
N GLN A 48 -15.45 -29.23 0.33
CA GLN A 48 -14.58 -30.27 0.93
C GLN A 48 -14.69 -30.32 2.46
N GLY A 49 -15.79 -29.79 3.03
CA GLY A 49 -15.99 -29.78 4.48
C GLY A 49 -15.08 -28.78 5.20
N TYR A 50 -14.88 -27.60 4.62
CA TYR A 50 -14.09 -26.49 5.16
C TYR A 50 -12.59 -26.81 5.33
N GLN A 51 -12.04 -27.61 4.42
CA GLN A 51 -10.59 -27.81 4.36
C GLN A 51 -9.89 -26.54 3.88
N THR A 52 -8.73 -26.24 4.45
CA THR A 52 -7.91 -25.09 4.03
C THR A 52 -7.31 -25.33 2.65
N LEU A 53 -7.63 -24.45 1.70
CA LEU A 53 -7.00 -24.38 0.38
C LEU A 53 -5.64 -23.70 0.46
N GLU A 54 -5.59 -22.52 1.08
CA GLU A 54 -4.42 -21.64 1.10
C GLU A 54 -4.49 -20.65 2.28
N GLU A 55 -3.36 -20.04 2.62
CA GLU A 55 -3.30 -18.85 3.46
C GLU A 55 -2.73 -17.68 2.67
N ILE A 56 -3.39 -16.51 2.74
CA ILE A 56 -2.93 -15.28 2.08
C ILE A 56 -2.63 -14.18 3.10
N GLU A 57 -1.84 -13.18 2.72
CA GLU A 57 -1.53 -12.05 3.60
C GLU A 57 -2.73 -11.13 3.80
N GLY A 58 -3.01 -10.76 5.07
CA GLY A 58 -4.19 -9.99 5.44
C GLY A 58 -4.26 -8.57 4.89
N SER A 59 -3.11 -7.95 4.57
CA SER A 59 -3.06 -6.64 3.89
C SER A 59 -3.67 -6.68 2.48
N SER A 60 -3.65 -7.84 1.83
CA SER A 60 -4.18 -8.06 0.48
C SER A 60 -5.49 -8.85 0.46
N ALA A 61 -5.89 -9.43 1.60
CA ALA A 61 -7.01 -10.36 1.68
C ALA A 61 -8.33 -9.72 1.24
N VAL A 62 -8.68 -8.54 1.77
CA VAL A 62 -9.93 -7.85 1.42
C VAL A 62 -10.01 -7.55 -0.08
N TYR A 63 -8.88 -7.30 -0.74
CA TYR A 63 -8.80 -7.07 -2.17
C TYR A 63 -9.00 -8.34 -2.99
N ARG A 64 -8.46 -9.47 -2.55
CA ARG A 64 -8.44 -10.73 -3.31
C ARG A 64 -9.63 -11.65 -3.03
N VAL A 65 -10.14 -11.62 -1.81
CA VAL A 65 -11.18 -12.53 -1.31
C VAL A 65 -12.32 -11.79 -0.62
N HIS A 66 -12.74 -10.65 -1.18
CA HIS A 66 -14.02 -10.06 -0.80
C HIS A 66 -15.19 -10.99 -1.18
N PRO A 67 -16.35 -10.90 -0.52
CA PRO A 67 -17.55 -11.62 -0.93
C PRO A 67 -17.87 -11.34 -2.40
N GLY A 68 -18.17 -12.39 -3.17
CA GLY A 68 -18.43 -12.33 -4.61
C GLY A 68 -17.19 -12.38 -5.50
N ALA A 69 -15.97 -12.35 -4.95
CA ALA A 69 -14.74 -12.48 -5.73
C ALA A 69 -14.62 -13.88 -6.38
N ILE A 70 -14.06 -13.93 -7.59
CA ILE A 70 -13.55 -15.15 -8.21
C ILE A 70 -12.06 -15.26 -7.89
N TYR A 71 -11.73 -16.18 -6.99
CA TYR A 71 -10.37 -16.53 -6.63
C TYR A 71 -9.87 -17.68 -7.51
N LEU A 72 -8.68 -17.54 -8.08
CA LEU A 72 -8.06 -18.59 -8.90
C LEU A 72 -7.02 -19.32 -8.05
N HIS A 73 -7.21 -20.61 -7.82
CA HIS A 73 -6.25 -21.45 -7.11
C HIS A 73 -5.79 -22.58 -8.03
N GLN A 74 -4.51 -22.56 -8.42
CA GLN A 74 -3.88 -23.56 -9.30
C GLN A 74 -4.63 -23.79 -10.64
N GLY A 75 -5.28 -22.76 -11.17
CA GLY A 75 -6.04 -22.83 -12.43
C GLY A 75 -7.53 -23.13 -12.24
N GLU A 76 -7.96 -23.51 -11.04
CA GLU A 76 -9.36 -23.75 -10.70
C GLU A 76 -10.00 -22.50 -10.10
N SER A 77 -11.23 -22.20 -10.54
CA SER A 77 -11.97 -21.01 -10.10
C SER A 77 -12.83 -21.30 -8.87
N TYR A 78 -12.77 -20.40 -7.90
CA TYR A 78 -13.53 -20.46 -6.66
C TYR A 78 -14.29 -19.16 -6.46
N LEU A 79 -15.58 -19.26 -6.17
CA LEU A 79 -16.37 -18.11 -5.73
C LEU A 79 -16.20 -17.94 -4.23
N VAL A 80 -15.81 -16.75 -3.80
CA VAL A 80 -15.80 -16.36 -2.39
C VAL A 80 -17.23 -16.06 -1.96
N THR A 81 -17.75 -16.85 -1.03
CA THR A 81 -19.13 -16.76 -0.54
C THR A 81 -19.24 -15.81 0.64
N ASP A 82 -18.23 -15.79 1.52
CA ASP A 82 -18.18 -14.93 2.69
C ASP A 82 -16.74 -14.63 3.13
N LEU A 83 -16.56 -13.52 3.85
CA LEU A 83 -15.29 -13.07 4.41
C LEU A 83 -15.47 -12.64 5.87
N ASP A 84 -15.00 -13.46 6.80
CA ASP A 84 -14.96 -13.13 8.22
C ASP A 84 -13.63 -12.46 8.56
N LEU A 85 -13.68 -11.13 8.71
CA LEU A 85 -12.53 -10.30 9.06
C LEU A 85 -12.06 -10.52 10.51
N GLN A 86 -12.94 -10.94 11.41
CA GLN A 86 -12.58 -11.18 12.82
C GLN A 86 -11.91 -12.54 12.97
N ALA A 87 -12.47 -13.57 12.35
CA ALA A 87 -11.88 -14.91 12.35
C ALA A 87 -10.67 -15.02 11.40
N GLN A 88 -10.49 -14.05 10.50
CA GLN A 88 -9.47 -14.07 9.44
C GLN A 88 -9.65 -15.28 8.51
N VAL A 89 -10.89 -15.51 8.08
CA VAL A 89 -11.27 -16.65 7.25
C VAL A 89 -12.09 -16.16 6.06
N ALA A 90 -11.77 -16.66 4.86
CA ALA A 90 -12.60 -16.54 3.68
C ALA A 90 -13.20 -17.91 3.34
N TYR A 91 -14.48 -17.94 3.02
CA TYR A 91 -15.19 -19.15 2.62
C TYR A 91 -15.35 -19.15 1.10
N LEU A 92 -15.03 -20.29 0.48
CA LEU A 92 -14.98 -20.43 -0.95
C LEU A 92 -15.65 -21.73 -1.39
N ARG A 93 -16.18 -21.72 -2.61
CA ARG A 93 -16.65 -22.94 -3.27
C ARG A 93 -16.19 -22.98 -4.71
N PRO A 94 -15.87 -24.18 -5.26
CA PRO A 94 -15.55 -24.32 -6.68
C PRO A 94 -16.68 -23.80 -7.55
N VAL A 95 -16.33 -23.13 -8.65
CA VAL A 95 -17.28 -22.62 -9.62
C VAL A 95 -16.70 -22.68 -11.03
N ASP A 96 -17.51 -23.10 -11.99
CA ASP A 96 -17.15 -23.03 -13.41
C ASP A 96 -17.78 -21.77 -14.02
N VAL A 97 -16.95 -20.79 -14.34
CA VAL A 97 -17.36 -19.47 -14.86
C VAL A 97 -16.39 -18.97 -15.93
N ASP A 98 -16.93 -18.22 -16.88
CA ASP A 98 -16.23 -17.61 -18.01
C ASP A 98 -15.92 -16.11 -17.81
N TYR A 99 -16.01 -15.65 -16.56
CA TYR A 99 -15.70 -14.28 -16.16
C TYR A 99 -14.70 -14.27 -14.99
N TYR A 100 -14.13 -13.11 -14.72
CA TYR A 100 -13.33 -12.85 -13.53
C TYR A 100 -13.85 -11.59 -12.83
N THR A 101 -13.42 -11.37 -11.59
CA THR A 101 -13.81 -10.18 -10.82
C THR A 101 -12.65 -9.24 -10.66
N GLN A 102 -12.92 -7.94 -10.85
CA GLN A 102 -11.98 -6.87 -10.59
C GLN A 102 -12.52 -6.01 -9.43
N PRO A 103 -11.83 -5.95 -8.28
CA PRO A 103 -12.26 -5.12 -7.16
C PRO A 103 -12.25 -3.63 -7.55
N ARG A 104 -13.15 -2.89 -6.92
CA ARG A 104 -13.24 -1.44 -7.01
C ARG A 104 -12.88 -0.86 -5.66
N GLU A 105 -11.85 -0.04 -5.65
CA GLU A 105 -11.29 0.53 -4.43
C GLU A 105 -11.32 2.05 -4.42
N VAL A 106 -11.31 2.60 -3.21
CA VAL A 106 -11.08 4.01 -2.93
C VAL A 106 -9.85 4.09 -2.05
N ASN A 107 -8.83 4.77 -2.56
CA ASN A 107 -7.59 5.04 -1.83
C ASN A 107 -7.56 6.51 -1.42
N LYS A 108 -7.18 6.78 -0.19
CA LYS A 108 -6.99 8.12 0.36
C LYS A 108 -5.67 8.19 1.10
N VAL A 109 -4.96 9.29 0.91
CA VAL A 109 -3.82 9.67 1.74
C VAL A 109 -4.21 10.95 2.48
N SER A 110 -3.92 11.01 3.78
CA SER A 110 -4.12 12.22 4.61
C SER A 110 -2.80 12.56 5.29
N ILE A 111 -2.45 13.84 5.35
CA ILE A 111 -1.21 14.30 5.98
C ILE A 111 -1.41 14.30 7.49
N VAL A 112 -0.64 13.48 8.21
CA VAL A 112 -0.64 13.47 9.67
C VAL A 112 0.31 14.56 10.17
N ARG A 113 1.53 14.61 9.63
CA ARG A 113 2.54 15.58 10.04
C ARG A 113 3.61 15.79 8.97
N SER A 114 3.92 17.04 8.65
CA SER A 114 5.14 17.37 7.88
C SER A 114 6.35 17.48 8.83
N LEU A 115 7.44 16.81 8.49
CA LEU A 115 8.66 16.73 9.31
C LEU A 115 9.80 17.55 8.69
N ARG A 116 9.95 17.48 7.38
CA ARG A 116 10.99 18.18 6.60
C ARG A 116 10.40 18.73 5.31
N HIS A 117 11.02 19.76 4.78
CA HIS A 117 10.69 20.32 3.46
C HIS A 117 11.96 20.81 2.75
N LYS A 118 11.91 20.79 1.42
CA LYS A 118 12.91 21.37 0.51
C LYS A 118 12.18 22.31 -0.45
N GLN A 119 12.65 23.55 -0.53
CA GLN A 119 12.10 24.55 -1.44
C GLN A 119 12.88 24.55 -2.75
N PHE A 120 12.16 24.47 -3.86
CA PHE A 120 12.68 24.62 -5.22
C PHE A 120 12.13 25.91 -5.85
N PRO A 121 12.72 26.39 -6.97
CA PRO A 121 12.28 27.63 -7.61
C PRO A 121 10.80 27.64 -8.01
N THR A 122 10.25 26.48 -8.37
CA THR A 122 8.88 26.35 -8.86
C THR A 122 7.98 25.51 -7.98
N THR A 123 8.51 24.76 -7.01
CA THR A 123 7.74 23.83 -6.17
C THR A 123 8.38 23.64 -4.80
N ALA A 124 7.69 22.97 -3.89
CA ALA A 124 8.26 22.45 -2.66
C ALA A 124 8.01 20.94 -2.58
N ALA A 125 9.01 20.22 -2.06
CA ALA A 125 8.88 18.84 -1.65
C ALA A 125 8.86 18.77 -0.13
N PHE A 126 8.13 17.80 0.40
CA PHE A 126 7.93 17.58 1.82
C PHE A 126 8.18 16.12 2.13
N PHE A 127 8.58 15.87 3.37
CA PHE A 127 8.69 14.53 3.94
C PHE A 127 8.01 14.53 5.30
N GLY A 128 7.28 13.46 5.60
CA GLY A 128 6.52 13.38 6.82
C GLY A 128 5.70 12.11 6.98
N GLU A 129 4.79 12.15 7.95
CA GLU A 129 3.87 11.08 8.29
C GLU A 129 2.55 11.29 7.56
N VAL A 130 2.05 10.21 6.95
CA VAL A 130 0.75 10.17 6.30
C VAL A 130 -0.04 8.97 6.79
N ARG A 131 -1.37 9.08 6.71
CA ARG A 131 -2.28 7.96 6.89
C ARG A 131 -2.80 7.55 5.52
N VAL A 132 -2.54 6.30 5.16
CA VAL A 132 -3.07 5.67 3.95
C VAL A 132 -4.33 4.91 4.37
N THR A 133 -5.42 5.13 3.65
CA THR A 133 -6.70 4.47 3.85
C THR A 133 -7.14 3.85 2.53
N GLN A 134 -7.45 2.55 2.55
CA GLN A 134 -7.92 1.81 1.39
C GLN A 134 -9.25 1.13 1.73
N GLN A 135 -10.19 1.15 0.80
CA GLN A 135 -11.49 0.52 0.98
C GLN A 135 -11.96 -0.14 -0.31
N VAL A 136 -12.30 -1.42 -0.25
CA VAL A 136 -13.01 -2.10 -1.33
C VAL A 136 -14.50 -1.74 -1.22
N ILE A 137 -14.99 -0.98 -2.19
CA ILE A 137 -16.38 -0.48 -2.22
C ILE A 137 -17.29 -1.31 -3.13
N GLY A 138 -16.73 -2.32 -3.80
CA GLY A 138 -17.44 -3.13 -4.78
C GLY A 138 -16.48 -3.89 -5.69
N TYR A 139 -17.03 -4.50 -6.73
CA TYR A 139 -16.27 -5.16 -7.79
C TYR A 139 -17.03 -5.13 -9.11
N ALA A 140 -16.31 -5.30 -10.22
CA ALA A 140 -16.87 -5.52 -11.54
C ALA A 140 -16.67 -6.98 -11.96
N ARG A 141 -17.71 -7.60 -12.53
CA ARG A 141 -17.56 -8.88 -13.24
C ARG A 141 -17.19 -8.57 -14.68
N LYS A 142 -16.10 -9.16 -15.16
CA LYS A 142 -15.57 -8.92 -16.51
C LYS A 142 -15.46 -10.24 -17.25
N GLN A 143 -16.02 -10.28 -18.45
CA GLN A 143 -15.92 -11.44 -19.33
C GLN A 143 -14.45 -11.72 -19.64
N GLN A 144 -14.03 -12.99 -19.53
CA GLN A 144 -12.68 -13.39 -19.91
C GLN A 144 -12.43 -13.06 -21.40
N PHE A 145 -11.19 -12.73 -21.73
CA PHE A 145 -10.70 -12.35 -23.07
C PHE A 145 -11.24 -11.02 -23.63
N SER A 146 -12.56 -10.78 -23.60
CA SER A 146 -13.17 -9.59 -24.19
C SER A 146 -13.12 -8.36 -23.29
N GLU A 147 -12.83 -8.54 -21.99
CA GLU A 147 -12.79 -7.47 -20.98
C GLU A 147 -14.13 -6.72 -20.79
N ALA A 148 -15.21 -7.22 -21.39
CA ALA A 148 -16.54 -6.62 -21.30
C ALA A 148 -17.05 -6.66 -19.86
N VAL A 149 -17.48 -5.50 -19.34
CA VAL A 149 -18.07 -5.39 -18.00
C VAL A 149 -19.48 -5.97 -18.04
N LEU A 150 -19.68 -7.09 -17.34
CA LEU A 150 -20.95 -7.80 -17.24
C LEU A 150 -21.85 -7.18 -16.16
N SER A 151 -21.27 -6.82 -15.02
CA SER A 151 -21.98 -6.19 -13.91
C SER A 151 -21.01 -5.42 -13.01
N VAL A 152 -21.58 -4.56 -12.18
CA VAL A 152 -20.90 -3.91 -11.06
C VAL A 152 -21.73 -4.16 -9.81
N GLU A 153 -21.08 -4.63 -8.76
CA GLU A 153 -21.69 -4.88 -7.46
C GLU A 153 -21.01 -4.02 -6.40
N TYR A 154 -21.78 -3.54 -5.44
CA TYR A 154 -21.29 -2.70 -4.34
C TYR A 154 -21.15 -3.54 -3.07
N LEU A 155 -20.12 -3.24 -2.30
CA LEU A 155 -19.81 -3.88 -1.03
C LEU A 155 -19.65 -2.81 0.04
N ASP A 156 -20.03 -3.17 1.27
CA ASP A 156 -19.86 -2.33 2.46
C ASP A 156 -18.77 -2.91 3.37
N LEU A 157 -17.56 -3.03 2.81
CA LEU A 157 -16.40 -3.53 3.56
C LEU A 157 -15.75 -2.39 4.34
N PRO A 158 -15.24 -2.64 5.55
CA PRO A 158 -14.63 -1.60 6.36
C PRO A 158 -13.32 -1.10 5.71
N PRO A 159 -13.03 0.21 5.79
CA PRO A 159 -11.77 0.75 5.33
C PRO A 159 -10.61 0.26 6.22
N GLN A 160 -9.49 -0.09 5.59
CA GLN A 160 -8.24 -0.41 6.27
C GLN A 160 -7.33 0.80 6.21
N SER A 161 -6.72 1.16 7.34
CA SER A 161 -5.81 2.31 7.42
C SER A 161 -4.55 1.99 8.18
N TYR A 162 -3.44 2.55 7.73
CA TYR A 162 -2.17 2.50 8.44
C TYR A 162 -1.43 3.82 8.28
N GLU A 163 -0.58 4.13 9.26
CA GLU A 163 0.31 5.28 9.18
C GLU A 163 1.66 4.85 8.65
N THR A 164 2.26 5.69 7.81
CA THR A 164 3.55 5.42 7.17
C THR A 164 4.29 6.73 6.91
N LYS A 165 5.51 6.63 6.38
CA LYS A 165 6.29 7.78 5.91
C LYS A 165 6.06 8.00 4.43
N ALA A 166 6.00 9.26 4.04
CA ALA A 166 5.85 9.67 2.66
C ALA A 166 6.73 10.86 2.34
N LEU A 167 7.12 10.93 1.08
CA LEU A 167 7.54 12.17 0.44
C LEU A 167 6.42 12.61 -0.50
N TRP A 168 6.20 13.91 -0.62
CA TRP A 168 5.27 14.45 -1.59
C TRP A 168 5.74 15.78 -2.12
N PHE A 169 5.38 16.08 -3.35
CA PHE A 169 5.70 17.36 -3.98
C PHE A 169 4.42 18.05 -4.44
N GLU A 170 4.43 19.37 -4.27
CA GLU A 170 3.37 20.22 -4.78
C GLU A 170 3.53 20.40 -6.30
N VAL A 171 2.42 20.41 -7.02
CA VAL A 171 2.44 20.73 -8.44
C VAL A 171 1.83 22.11 -8.61
N PRO A 172 2.57 23.09 -9.18
CA PRO A 172 2.09 24.48 -9.30
C PRO A 172 0.74 24.55 -10.01
N PRO A 173 -0.26 25.24 -9.46
CA PRO A 173 -1.59 25.37 -10.08
C PRO A 173 -1.53 25.96 -11.50
N GLU A 174 -0.52 26.79 -11.80
CA GLU A 174 -0.30 27.36 -13.14
C GLU A 174 0.07 26.29 -14.17
N LEU A 175 0.66 25.16 -13.74
CA LEU A 175 0.92 24.03 -14.62
C LEU A 175 -0.40 23.37 -15.04
N ALA A 176 -1.39 23.29 -14.17
CA ALA A 176 -2.70 22.75 -14.51
C ALA A 176 -3.34 23.53 -15.66
N ARG A 177 -3.34 24.88 -15.57
CA ARG A 177 -3.83 25.76 -16.64
C ARG A 177 -3.07 25.53 -17.95
N ARG A 178 -1.74 25.57 -17.93
CA ARG A 178 -0.92 25.39 -19.14
C ARG A 178 -1.12 24.02 -19.81
N VAL A 179 -1.31 22.97 -19.03
CA VAL A 179 -1.59 21.62 -19.55
C VAL A 179 -2.98 21.59 -20.19
N SER A 180 -4.00 22.16 -19.53
CA SER A 180 -5.36 22.27 -20.08
C SER A 180 -5.43 23.14 -21.33
N ASP A 181 -4.75 24.28 -21.38
CA ASP A 181 -4.73 25.19 -22.54
C ASP A 181 -4.15 24.51 -23.80
N ARG A 182 -3.30 23.50 -23.61
CA ARG A 182 -2.72 22.68 -24.68
C ARG A 182 -3.58 21.46 -25.04
N GLY A 183 -4.77 21.32 -24.45
CA GLY A 183 -5.66 20.18 -24.66
C GLY A 183 -5.15 18.86 -24.06
N LEU A 184 -4.23 18.92 -23.08
CA LEU A 184 -3.63 17.74 -22.44
C LEU A 184 -4.33 17.41 -21.11
N HIS A 185 -4.19 16.16 -20.65
CA HIS A 185 -4.83 15.68 -19.41
C HIS A 185 -3.94 15.92 -18.17
N PHE A 186 -4.27 16.93 -17.36
CA PHE A 186 -3.50 17.24 -16.15
C PHE A 186 -3.50 16.11 -15.12
N HIS A 187 -4.66 15.54 -14.81
CA HIS A 187 -4.75 14.41 -13.88
C HIS A 187 -3.96 13.20 -14.40
N GLY A 188 -4.07 12.88 -15.70
CA GLY A 188 -3.26 11.82 -16.32
C GLY A 188 -1.75 12.09 -16.23
N GLY A 189 -1.33 13.36 -16.33
CA GLY A 189 0.07 13.76 -16.14
C GLY A 189 0.56 13.60 -14.70
N LEU A 190 -0.26 13.95 -13.70
CA LEU A 190 0.06 13.70 -12.29
C LEU A 190 0.23 12.20 -12.02
N HIS A 191 -0.67 11.39 -12.57
CA HIS A 191 -0.61 9.94 -12.44
C HIS A 191 0.59 9.34 -13.15
N ALA A 192 0.94 9.84 -14.34
CA ALA A 192 2.17 9.43 -15.02
C ALA A 192 3.42 9.76 -14.20
N LEU A 193 3.47 10.93 -13.56
CA LEU A 193 4.56 11.35 -12.69
C LEU A 193 4.68 10.45 -11.45
N GLU A 194 3.56 10.13 -10.81
CA GLU A 194 3.48 9.15 -9.73
C GLU A 194 4.06 7.79 -10.16
N HIS A 195 3.58 7.23 -11.28
CA HIS A 195 4.07 5.95 -11.78
C HIS A 195 5.56 5.97 -12.12
N ALA A 196 6.05 7.06 -12.69
CA ALA A 196 7.47 7.25 -13.00
C ALA A 196 8.30 7.31 -11.71
N ALA A 197 7.87 8.08 -10.71
CA ALA A 197 8.52 8.17 -9.41
C ALA A 197 8.62 6.80 -8.72
N ILE A 198 7.51 6.06 -8.65
CA ILE A 198 7.47 4.68 -8.12
C ILE A 198 8.36 3.74 -8.93
N GLY A 199 8.46 3.93 -10.25
CA GLY A 199 9.27 3.08 -11.13
C GLY A 199 10.77 3.34 -11.01
N VAL A 200 11.18 4.59 -10.76
CA VAL A 200 12.59 5.00 -10.71
C VAL A 200 13.18 4.86 -9.30
N LEU A 201 12.41 5.14 -8.25
CA LEU A 201 12.90 5.11 -6.86
C LEU A 201 13.58 3.78 -6.45
N PRO A 202 13.10 2.59 -6.86
CA PRO A 202 13.78 1.31 -6.63
C PRO A 202 15.27 1.28 -7.03
N LEU A 203 15.65 2.00 -8.10
CA LEU A 203 17.03 2.05 -8.61
C LEU A 203 18.01 2.70 -7.61
N PHE A 204 17.50 3.50 -6.67
CA PHE A 204 18.31 4.25 -5.71
C PHE A 204 18.08 3.81 -4.25
N ALA A 205 16.87 3.36 -3.93
CA ALA A 205 16.49 2.92 -2.59
C ALA A 205 16.71 1.41 -2.36
N MET A 206 17.10 0.65 -3.39
CA MET A 206 17.31 -0.82 -3.32
C MET A 206 16.11 -1.56 -2.72
N CYS A 207 14.91 -1.20 -3.15
CA CYS A 207 13.64 -1.83 -2.76
C CYS A 207 12.95 -2.46 -3.98
N ASP A 208 11.91 -3.25 -3.75
CA ASP A 208 11.00 -3.69 -4.82
C ASP A 208 9.98 -2.57 -5.12
N ARG A 209 9.41 -2.60 -6.34
CA ARG A 209 8.34 -1.68 -6.72
C ARG A 209 7.12 -1.81 -5.79
N LEU A 210 6.84 -3.02 -5.31
CA LEU A 210 5.70 -3.31 -4.43
C LEU A 210 5.88 -2.76 -3.01
N ASP A 211 7.10 -2.35 -2.64
CA ASP A 211 7.38 -1.71 -1.34
C ASP A 211 6.97 -0.22 -1.33
N ILE A 212 6.51 0.31 -2.47
CA ILE A 212 6.20 1.72 -2.67
C ILE A 212 4.75 1.87 -3.13
N GLY A 213 3.98 2.65 -2.38
CA GLY A 213 2.68 3.14 -2.82
C GLY A 213 2.73 4.57 -3.32
N GLY A 214 1.66 5.01 -3.98
CA GLY A 214 1.52 6.38 -4.41
C GLY A 214 0.08 6.87 -4.38
N LEU A 215 -0.05 8.19 -4.42
CA LEU A 215 -1.31 8.85 -4.73
C LEU A 215 -1.02 10.12 -5.52
N SER A 216 -1.60 10.25 -6.71
CA SER A 216 -1.70 11.52 -7.42
C SER A 216 -3.09 12.12 -7.27
N THR A 217 -3.17 13.42 -7.00
CA THR A 217 -4.45 14.12 -6.92
C THR A 217 -4.35 15.56 -7.43
N PRO A 218 -5.31 16.02 -8.26
CA PRO A 218 -5.36 17.42 -8.69
C PRO A 218 -5.79 18.37 -7.57
N ASN A 219 -6.39 17.85 -6.49
CA ASN A 219 -6.84 18.66 -5.36
C ASN A 219 -6.82 17.81 -4.07
N HIS A 220 -5.72 17.88 -3.34
CA HIS A 220 -5.58 17.14 -2.09
C HIS A 220 -6.47 17.75 -0.99
N PRO A 221 -7.28 16.96 -0.26
CA PRO A 221 -8.25 17.50 0.71
C PRO A 221 -7.64 18.39 1.79
N ASP A 222 -6.43 18.09 2.24
CA ASP A 222 -5.79 18.82 3.36
C ASP A 222 -5.14 20.13 2.91
N THR A 223 -4.76 20.27 1.63
CA THR A 223 -3.98 21.42 1.14
C THR A 223 -4.69 22.25 0.08
N GLY A 224 -5.72 21.69 -0.56
CA GLY A 224 -6.41 22.30 -1.70
C GLY A 224 -5.52 22.42 -2.95
N ARG A 225 -4.42 21.68 -3.02
CA ARG A 225 -3.41 21.79 -4.09
C ARG A 225 -3.25 20.49 -4.88
N PRO A 226 -2.82 20.56 -6.14
CA PRO A 226 -2.36 19.38 -6.87
C PRO A 226 -1.09 18.83 -6.25
N GLN A 227 -1.07 17.54 -5.91
CA GLN A 227 0.04 16.89 -5.21
C GLN A 227 0.21 15.46 -5.68
N VAL A 228 1.45 14.98 -5.59
CA VAL A 228 1.80 13.57 -5.79
C VAL A 228 2.55 13.09 -4.56
N PHE A 229 2.08 11.98 -4.01
CA PHE A 229 2.63 11.32 -2.84
C PHE A 229 3.30 10.02 -3.27
N ILE A 230 4.47 9.76 -2.68
CA ILE A 230 5.17 8.49 -2.74
C ILE A 230 5.41 8.07 -1.30
N TYR A 231 4.94 6.89 -0.91
CA TYR A 231 4.96 6.44 0.48
C TYR A 231 5.41 5.00 0.60
N ASP A 232 5.93 4.65 1.77
CA ASP A 232 6.34 3.29 2.06
C ASP A 232 5.07 2.44 2.22
N ALA A 233 4.94 1.34 1.46
CA ALA A 233 3.83 0.40 1.54
C ALA A 233 3.92 -0.49 2.79
N PHE A 234 4.36 0.08 3.92
CA PHE A 234 4.63 -0.60 5.18
C PHE A 234 4.23 0.29 6.38
N PRO A 235 3.46 -0.20 7.36
CA PRO A 235 3.13 0.54 8.58
C PRO A 235 4.37 1.03 9.33
N GLY A 236 4.36 2.30 9.73
CA GLY A 236 5.50 2.99 10.37
C GLY A 236 6.55 3.53 9.40
N GLY A 237 6.59 3.02 8.16
CA GLY A 237 7.63 3.30 7.18
C GLY A 237 8.92 2.52 7.44
N VAL A 238 9.64 2.25 6.36
CA VAL A 238 10.91 1.49 6.34
C VAL A 238 12.08 2.34 5.84
N GLY A 239 11.83 3.61 5.47
CA GLY A 239 12.85 4.58 5.09
C GLY A 239 13.04 4.74 3.58
N ILE A 240 12.19 4.13 2.75
CA ILE A 240 12.28 4.24 1.28
C ILE A 240 11.97 5.68 0.85
N SER A 241 10.86 6.23 1.35
CA SER A 241 10.44 7.59 1.05
C SER A 241 11.38 8.63 1.67
N GLU A 242 11.99 8.32 2.82
CA GLU A 242 13.01 9.19 3.41
C GLU A 242 14.25 9.26 2.51
N LYS A 243 14.73 8.10 2.05
CA LYS A 243 15.83 8.03 1.08
C LYS A 243 15.49 8.80 -0.19
N GLY A 244 14.30 8.60 -0.76
CA GLY A 244 13.83 9.33 -1.95
C GLY A 244 13.82 10.85 -1.74
N PHE A 245 13.42 11.31 -0.55
CA PHE A 245 13.45 12.73 -0.21
C PHE A 245 14.88 13.28 -0.08
N ASP A 246 15.81 12.50 0.46
CA ASP A 246 17.21 12.92 0.62
C ASP A 246 17.90 13.14 -0.72
N ILE A 247 17.68 12.26 -1.70
CA ILE A 247 18.29 12.31 -3.04
C ILE A 247 17.36 12.90 -4.12
N LEU A 248 16.37 13.70 -3.72
CA LEU A 248 15.31 14.19 -4.61
C LEU A 248 15.85 14.91 -5.86
N GLU A 249 16.91 15.73 -5.73
CA GLU A 249 17.55 16.46 -6.85
C GLU A 249 18.33 15.57 -7.82
N GLU A 250 18.73 14.38 -7.39
CA GLU A 250 19.37 13.38 -8.26
C GLU A 250 18.32 12.53 -9.02
N LEU A 251 17.12 12.43 -8.44
CA LEU A 251 16.00 11.63 -8.94
C LEU A 251 15.11 12.39 -9.93
N TRP A 252 14.71 13.63 -9.60
CA TRP A 252 13.67 14.42 -10.28
C TRP A 252 14.05 15.90 -10.39
#